data_AF-A0A662BEN2-F1
#
_entry.id   AF-A0A662BEN2-F1
#
_cell.length_a   1.000
_cell.length_b   1.000
_cell.length_c   1.000
_cell.angle_alpha   90.00
_cell.angle_beta   90.00
_cell.angle_gamma   90.00
#
_symmetry.space_group_name_H-M   'P 1'
#
loop_
_entity.id
_entity.type
_entity.pdbx_description
1 polymer ?
#
loop_
_entity_poly.entity_id
_entity_poly.type
_entity_poly.pdbx_seq_one_letter_code
_entity_poly.pdbx_strand_id
1 'polypeptide(L)'
;GDFWKTEHDSDGNYIRGSAYRAFKKEYADILIDRVEEILIPGLRSHIEVLDIATPITYLRYTGNRDGAIMGFRPNFRNIRKGVAHISTPVKNLFIGGQWAELGGGIPNAVKAGMNSALLVIKDEKPEAFKILAEVIDGKLLPEEVSSAFLRK
;
A
#
# COMPACT_ATOMS: atom_id res chain seq x y z
N GLY A 1 21.78 -3.00 8.61
CA GLY A 1 21.14 -4.22 9.15
C GLY A 1 21.31 -5.33 8.15
N ASP A 2 21.22 -6.59 8.58
CA ASP A 2 21.60 -7.76 7.77
C ASP A 2 20.62 -8.11 6.64
N PHE A 3 19.78 -7.17 6.16
CA PHE A 3 18.83 -7.32 5.06
C PHE A 3 18.06 -8.65 5.06
N TRP A 4 17.53 -9.09 6.21
CA TRP A 4 16.81 -10.36 6.31
C TRP A 4 17.64 -11.60 5.91
N LYS A 5 18.97 -11.52 5.96
CA LYS A 5 19.92 -12.55 5.52
C LYS A 5 19.85 -12.84 4.01
N THR A 6 19.50 -11.84 3.20
CA THR A 6 19.63 -11.90 1.74
C THR A 6 21.02 -11.48 1.29
N GLU A 7 21.45 -12.03 0.15
CA GLU A 7 22.61 -11.56 -0.60
C GLU A 7 22.16 -10.68 -1.78
N HIS A 8 23.10 -10.12 -2.55
CA HIS A 8 22.79 -9.40 -3.79
C HIS A 8 23.58 -9.99 -4.96
N ASP A 9 22.97 -10.02 -6.15
CA ASP A 9 23.68 -10.34 -7.38
C ASP A 9 24.47 -9.13 -7.93
N SER A 10 25.11 -9.29 -9.09
CA SER A 10 25.88 -8.23 -9.74
C SER A 10 25.05 -7.00 -10.11
N ASP A 11 23.74 -7.17 -10.28
CA ASP A 11 22.81 -6.12 -10.68
C ASP A 11 22.13 -5.48 -9.45
N GLY A 12 22.47 -5.93 -8.24
CA GLY A 12 21.90 -5.43 -6.99
C GLY A 12 20.54 -6.02 -6.64
N ASN A 13 20.11 -7.12 -7.27
CA ASN A 13 18.87 -7.80 -6.90
C ASN A 13 19.07 -8.70 -5.68
N TYR A 14 18.04 -8.80 -4.84
CA TYR A 14 18.05 -9.67 -3.67
C TYR A 14 18.08 -11.16 -4.01
N ILE A 15 19.13 -11.85 -3.60
CA ILE A 15 19.24 -13.31 -3.61
C ILE A 15 18.62 -13.85 -2.32
N ARG A 16 17.56 -14.63 -2.48
CA ARG A 16 16.76 -15.23 -1.40
C ARG A 16 17.19 -16.66 -1.11
N GLY A 17 18.43 -16.82 -0.64
CA GLY A 17 19.09 -18.10 -0.39
C GLY A 17 18.54 -18.89 0.82
N SER A 18 19.26 -19.95 1.20
CA SER A 18 18.93 -20.79 2.36
C SER A 18 18.96 -19.99 3.67
N ALA A 19 19.92 -19.06 3.84
CA ALA A 19 20.03 -18.20 5.01
C ALA A 19 18.76 -17.34 5.20
N TYR A 20 18.27 -16.69 4.14
CA TYR A 20 17.00 -15.94 4.15
C TYR A 20 15.81 -16.83 4.55
N ARG A 21 15.71 -18.04 3.99
CA ARG A 21 14.62 -18.98 4.30
C ARG A 21 14.67 -19.48 5.75
N ALA A 22 15.86 -19.81 6.24
CA ALA A 22 16.07 -20.24 7.62
C ALA A 22 15.72 -19.11 8.59
N PHE A 23 16.20 -17.89 8.32
CA PHE A 23 15.89 -16.70 9.12
C PHE A 23 14.38 -16.42 9.18
N LYS A 24 13.67 -16.53 8.06
CA LYS A 24 12.20 -16.43 8.04
C LYS A 24 11.54 -17.47 8.94
N LYS A 25 11.99 -18.73 8.83
CA LYS A 25 11.43 -19.83 9.58
C LYS A 25 11.65 -19.66 11.08
N GLU A 26 12.82 -19.19 11.51
CA GLU A 26 13.13 -18.89 12.91
C GLU A 26 12.09 -17.97 13.55
N TYR A 27 11.75 -16.86 12.88
CA TYR A 27 10.72 -15.94 13.37
C TYR A 27 9.31 -16.56 13.37
N ALA A 28 8.99 -17.37 12.37
CA ALA A 28 7.72 -18.08 12.36
C ALA A 28 7.61 -19.08 13.51
N ASP A 29 8.69 -19.83 13.79
CA ASP A 29 8.75 -20.78 14.89
C ASP A 29 8.54 -20.08 16.23
N ILE A 30 9.20 -18.93 16.48
CA ILE A 30 9.00 -18.12 17.69
C ILE A 30 7.53 -17.73 17.88
N LEU A 31 6.84 -17.32 16.80
CA LEU A 31 5.44 -16.93 16.88
C LEU A 31 4.52 -18.12 17.11
N ILE A 32 4.78 -19.25 16.43
CA ILE A 32 4.02 -20.49 16.59
C ILE A 32 4.16 -21.00 18.03
N ASP A 33 5.39 -21.07 18.56
CA ASP A 33 5.65 -21.55 19.92
C ASP A 33 4.90 -20.72 20.97
N ARG A 34 4.90 -19.39 20.83
CA ARG A 34 4.16 -18.50 21.74
C ARG A 34 2.66 -18.71 21.69
N VAL A 35 2.08 -18.86 20.49
CA VAL A 35 0.64 -19.09 20.35
C VAL A 35 0.26 -20.47 20.86
N GLU A 36 1.10 -21.46 20.60
CA GLU A 36 0.89 -22.83 21.05
C GLU A 36 0.93 -22.94 22.58
N GLU A 37 1.90 -22.28 23.22
CA GLU A 37 2.03 -22.24 24.68
C GLU A 37 0.86 -21.51 25.37
N ILE A 38 0.43 -20.38 24.80
CA ILE A 38 -0.51 -19.48 25.49
C ILE A 38 -1.97 -19.74 25.14
N LEU A 39 -2.27 -20.14 23.90
CA LEU A 39 -3.63 -20.12 23.36
C LEU A 39 -4.11 -21.44 22.76
N ILE A 40 -3.26 -22.15 22.00
CA ILE A 40 -3.69 -23.31 21.20
C ILE A 40 -2.67 -24.45 21.34
N PRO A 41 -2.74 -25.25 22.42
CA PRO A 41 -1.85 -26.41 22.59
C PRO A 41 -1.93 -27.36 21.39
N GLY A 42 -0.78 -27.76 20.83
CA GLY A 42 -0.70 -28.62 19.66
C GLY A 42 -0.87 -27.90 18.31
N LEU A 43 -0.92 -26.56 18.27
CA LEU A 43 -1.10 -25.76 17.04
C LEU A 43 -0.21 -26.25 15.90
N ARG A 44 1.09 -26.48 16.15
CA ARG A 44 2.05 -26.87 15.12
C ARG A 44 1.66 -28.16 14.40
N SER A 45 0.99 -29.09 15.08
CA SER A 45 0.52 -30.34 14.48
C SER A 45 -0.64 -30.17 13.51
N HIS A 46 -1.30 -29.01 13.53
CA HIS A 46 -2.42 -28.66 12.66
C HIS A 46 -2.04 -27.72 11.51
N ILE A 47 -0.76 -27.34 11.37
CA ILE A 47 -0.30 -26.47 10.29
C ILE A 47 0.05 -27.31 9.06
N GLU A 48 -0.83 -27.29 8.06
CA GLU A 48 -0.59 -27.94 6.76
C GLU A 48 0.29 -27.10 5.82
N VAL A 49 0.16 -25.77 5.89
CA VAL A 49 0.87 -24.83 5.03
C VAL A 49 1.39 -23.66 5.85
N LEU A 50 2.68 -23.34 5.67
CA LEU A 50 3.33 -22.20 6.28
C LEU A 50 3.97 -21.33 5.19
N ASP A 51 3.45 -20.12 5.00
CA ASP A 51 4.10 -19.07 4.23
C ASP A 51 4.40 -17.87 5.12
N ILE A 52 5.54 -17.23 4.87
CA ILE A 52 6.11 -16.20 5.72
C ILE A 52 6.45 -15.01 4.81
N ALA A 53 5.93 -13.83 5.13
CA ALA A 53 6.25 -12.61 4.40
C ALA A 53 7.29 -11.78 5.16
N THR A 54 8.21 -11.16 4.43
CA THR A 54 9.15 -10.16 4.96
C THR A 54 9.06 -8.91 4.08
N PRO A 55 9.65 -7.78 4.49
CA PRO A 55 9.89 -6.63 3.62
C PRO A 55 10.50 -7.00 2.25
N ILE A 56 11.40 -7.98 2.18
CA ILE A 56 11.94 -8.46 0.89
C ILE A 56 10.86 -9.14 0.04
N THR A 57 9.95 -9.89 0.68
CA THR A 57 8.76 -10.43 0.00
C THR A 57 7.93 -9.29 -0.60
N TYR A 58 7.59 -8.27 0.20
CA TYR A 58 6.77 -7.15 -0.27
C TYR A 58 7.43 -6.35 -1.37
N LEU A 59 8.71 -6.01 -1.21
CA LEU A 59 9.47 -5.30 -2.23
C LEU A 59 9.44 -6.04 -3.58
N ARG A 60 9.61 -7.36 -3.58
CA ARG A 60 9.55 -8.18 -4.80
C ARG A 60 8.17 -8.13 -5.48
N TYR A 61 7.08 -8.10 -4.71
CA TYR A 61 5.73 -8.15 -5.27
C TYR A 61 5.19 -6.79 -5.68
N THR A 62 5.54 -5.73 -4.95
CA THR A 62 4.90 -4.41 -5.11
C THR A 62 5.85 -3.33 -5.59
N GLY A 63 7.17 -3.57 -5.54
CA GLY A 63 8.16 -2.52 -5.77
C GLY A 63 8.15 -1.43 -4.70
N ASN A 64 7.40 -1.60 -3.60
CA ASN A 64 7.36 -0.61 -2.53
C ASN A 64 8.74 -0.47 -1.91
N ARG A 65 9.20 0.78 -1.83
CA ARG A 65 10.47 1.14 -1.20
C ARG A 65 10.61 0.47 0.17
N ASP A 66 11.74 -0.20 0.36
CA ASP A 66 12.10 -0.92 1.59
C ASP A 66 11.07 -1.99 2.03
N GLY A 67 10.19 -2.45 1.11
CA GLY A 67 9.12 -3.39 1.42
C GLY A 67 7.99 -2.81 2.27
N ALA A 68 7.83 -1.48 2.27
CA ALA A 68 6.80 -0.82 3.07
C ALA A 68 5.38 -1.23 2.65
N ILE A 69 4.55 -1.58 3.63
CA ILE A 69 3.12 -1.93 3.40
C ILE A 69 2.16 -0.75 3.64
N MET A 70 2.65 0.32 4.26
CA MET A 70 1.83 1.44 4.79
C MET A 70 2.43 2.80 4.42
N GLY A 71 2.78 2.98 3.13
CA GLY A 71 3.27 4.24 2.56
C GLY A 71 4.31 4.98 3.43
N PHE A 72 4.19 6.31 3.49
CA PHE A 72 5.05 7.14 4.34
C PHE A 72 4.57 7.10 5.80
N ARG A 73 5.48 6.81 6.74
CA ARG A 73 5.17 6.81 8.17
C ARG A 73 4.64 8.18 8.63
N PRO A 74 3.50 8.25 9.36
CA PRO A 74 2.97 9.49 9.91
C PRO A 74 3.79 9.91 11.14
N ASN A 75 4.86 10.68 10.91
CA ASN A 75 5.67 11.26 11.96
C ASN A 75 5.89 12.75 11.71
N PHE A 76 6.25 13.49 12.75
CA PHE A 76 6.44 14.94 12.69
C PHE A 76 7.37 15.39 11.56
N ARG A 77 8.46 14.65 11.32
CA ARG A 77 9.42 14.94 10.25
C ARG A 77 8.77 14.84 8.87
N ASN A 78 8.02 13.77 8.59
CA ASN A 78 7.38 13.55 7.31
C ASN A 78 6.24 14.53 7.06
N ILE A 79 5.46 14.85 8.10
CA ILE A 79 4.40 15.87 8.04
C ILE A 79 5.00 17.23 7.71
N ARG A 80 6.02 17.67 8.47
CA ARG A 80 6.67 18.97 8.25
C ARG A 80 7.33 19.08 6.87
N LYS A 81 7.80 17.97 6.31
CA LYS A 81 8.40 17.92 4.98
C LYS A 81 7.39 17.81 3.84
N GLY A 82 6.10 17.56 4.11
CA GLY A 82 5.08 17.41 3.06
C GLY A 82 5.37 16.26 2.09
N VAL A 83 5.97 15.16 2.56
CA VAL A 83 6.47 14.08 1.68
C VAL A 83 5.39 13.32 0.93
N ALA A 84 4.14 13.39 1.41
CA ALA A 84 2.98 12.73 0.81
C ALA A 84 2.07 13.80 0.19
N HIS A 85 1.84 13.69 -1.11
CA HIS A 85 0.98 14.61 -1.87
C HIS A 85 0.47 13.91 -3.14
N ILE A 86 -0.73 14.28 -3.57
CA ILE A 86 -1.34 13.78 -4.81
C ILE A 86 -0.78 14.53 -6.02
N SER A 87 -0.65 15.86 -5.94
CA SER A 87 -0.14 16.68 -7.04
C SER A 87 1.39 16.75 -7.02
N THR A 88 2.02 16.52 -8.16
CA THR A 88 3.48 16.65 -8.29
C THR A 88 3.87 18.03 -8.85
N PRO A 89 5.15 18.43 -8.77
CA PRO A 89 5.65 19.62 -9.45
C PRO A 89 5.59 19.55 -10.99
N VAL A 90 5.39 18.36 -11.56
CA VAL A 90 5.26 18.15 -13.00
C VAL A 90 3.79 18.32 -13.39
N LYS A 91 3.53 19.24 -14.34
CA LYS A 91 2.17 19.51 -14.83
C LYS A 91 1.53 18.21 -15.35
N ASN A 92 0.27 18.00 -14.99
CA ASN A 92 -0.55 16.84 -15.39
C ASN A 92 0.00 15.48 -14.93
N LEU A 93 0.86 15.45 -13.91
CA LEU A 93 1.33 14.22 -13.26
C LEU A 93 0.84 14.18 -11.81
N PHE A 94 0.06 13.15 -11.49
CA PHE A 94 -0.55 12.92 -10.18
C PHE A 94 -0.18 11.56 -9.61
N ILE A 95 -0.20 11.44 -8.28
CA ILE A 95 0.05 10.20 -7.54
C ILE A 95 -1.30 9.67 -7.03
N GLY A 96 -1.79 8.58 -7.63
CA GLY A 96 -3.09 7.95 -7.32
C GLY A 96 -3.00 6.71 -6.42
N GLY A 97 -1.98 6.61 -5.55
CA GLY A 97 -1.72 5.40 -4.76
C GLY A 97 -1.40 5.69 -3.29
N GLN A 98 -1.13 4.63 -2.52
CA GLN A 98 -0.93 4.73 -1.07
C GLN A 98 0.24 5.64 -0.63
N TRP A 99 1.16 5.98 -1.52
CA TRP A 99 2.26 6.89 -1.25
C TRP A 99 1.87 8.37 -1.34
N ALA A 100 0.68 8.69 -1.86
CA ALA A 100 0.16 10.05 -1.94
C ALA A 100 -0.33 10.60 -0.59
N GLU A 101 -0.47 9.73 0.42
CA GLU A 101 -0.98 10.05 1.75
C GLU A 101 -0.07 9.46 2.84
N LEU A 102 -0.09 10.06 4.03
CA LEU A 102 0.63 9.51 5.18
C LEU A 102 -0.11 8.28 5.74
N GLY A 103 0.64 7.26 6.13
CA GLY A 103 0.14 5.99 6.65
C GLY A 103 -0.27 4.99 5.57
N GLY A 104 -0.52 5.39 4.33
CA GLY A 104 -0.82 4.47 3.22
C GLY A 104 -1.96 3.49 3.49
N GLY A 105 -1.89 2.29 2.90
CA GLY A 105 -2.95 1.28 2.99
C GLY A 105 -4.09 1.47 1.98
N ILE A 106 -5.03 0.53 1.95
CA ILE A 106 -6.13 0.46 0.97
C ILE A 106 -7.01 1.72 0.99
N PRO A 107 -7.49 2.21 2.15
CA PRO A 107 -8.37 3.38 2.17
C PRO A 107 -7.69 4.62 1.57
N ASN A 108 -6.42 4.85 1.91
CA ASN A 108 -5.65 5.95 1.37
C ASN A 108 -5.33 5.78 -0.12
N ALA A 109 -5.07 4.56 -0.59
CA ALA A 109 -4.89 4.30 -2.01
C ALA A 109 -6.16 4.62 -2.81
N VAL A 110 -7.32 4.16 -2.34
CA VAL A 110 -8.63 4.43 -2.98
C VAL A 110 -8.90 5.94 -3.00
N LYS A 111 -8.72 6.61 -1.86
CA LYS A 111 -8.87 8.07 -1.75
C LYS A 111 -7.94 8.81 -2.71
N ALA A 112 -6.66 8.44 -2.75
CA ALA A 112 -5.67 9.07 -3.63
C ALA A 112 -6.02 8.87 -5.11
N GLY A 113 -6.41 7.65 -5.50
CA GLY A 113 -6.86 7.33 -6.85
C GLY A 113 -8.07 8.17 -7.26
N MET A 114 -9.10 8.21 -6.40
CA MET A 114 -10.29 9.02 -6.62
C MET A 114 -9.97 10.51 -6.76
N ASN A 115 -9.19 11.08 -5.83
CA ASN A 115 -8.80 12.49 -5.87
C ASN A 115 -7.94 12.81 -7.10
N SER A 116 -7.04 11.92 -7.51
CA SER A 116 -6.23 12.10 -8.72
C SER A 116 -7.10 12.16 -9.98
N ALA A 117 -8.11 11.30 -10.07
CA ALA A 117 -9.08 11.33 -11.18
C ALA A 117 -9.92 12.60 -11.16
N LEU A 118 -10.40 13.03 -9.99
CA LEU A 118 -11.14 14.28 -9.83
C LEU A 118 -10.32 15.50 -10.25
N LEU A 119 -9.02 15.54 -9.95
CA LEU A 119 -8.14 16.64 -10.37
C LEU A 119 -8.03 16.71 -11.90
N VAL A 120 -7.93 15.57 -12.59
CA VAL A 120 -7.95 15.54 -14.05
C VAL A 120 -9.30 16.02 -14.60
N ILE A 121 -10.41 15.51 -14.05
CA ILE A 121 -11.77 15.88 -14.49
C ILE A 121 -12.05 17.37 -14.23
N LYS A 122 -11.53 17.93 -13.14
CA LYS A 122 -11.68 19.35 -12.82
C LYS A 122 -11.15 20.25 -13.94
N ASP A 123 -10.01 19.88 -14.52
CA ASP A 123 -9.38 20.66 -15.58
C ASP A 123 -10.03 20.40 -16.95
N GLU A 124 -10.40 19.16 -17.24
CA GLU A 124 -10.94 18.76 -18.55
C GLU A 124 -12.46 18.96 -18.70
N LYS A 125 -13.23 18.73 -17.63
CA LYS A 125 -14.70 18.74 -17.61
C LYS A 125 -15.25 19.33 -16.29
N PRO A 126 -15.17 20.66 -16.09
CA PRO A 126 -15.55 21.31 -14.82
C PRO A 126 -16.98 21.03 -14.35
N GLU A 127 -17.94 20.89 -15.25
CA GLU A 127 -19.33 20.58 -14.88
C GLU A 127 -19.49 19.13 -14.39
N ALA A 128 -18.76 18.18 -14.98
CA ALA A 128 -18.75 16.80 -14.50
C ALA A 128 -18.06 16.69 -13.14
N PHE A 129 -16.99 17.47 -12.91
CA PHE A 129 -16.31 17.54 -11.62
C PHE A 129 -17.25 17.94 -10.48
N LYS A 130 -18.08 18.99 -10.66
CA LYS A 130 -19.02 19.45 -9.63
C LYS A 130 -19.98 18.33 -9.21
N ILE A 131 -20.56 17.64 -10.18
CA ILE A 131 -21.49 16.52 -9.92
C ILE A 131 -20.78 15.39 -9.17
N LEU A 132 -19.60 14.96 -9.65
CA LEU A 132 -18.86 13.87 -9.02
C LEU A 132 -18.41 14.22 -7.60
N ALA A 133 -18.03 15.47 -7.35
CA ALA A 133 -17.68 15.93 -6.01
C ALA A 133 -18.88 15.86 -5.05
N GLU A 134 -20.07 16.24 -5.50
CA GLU A 134 -21.29 16.11 -4.69
C GLU A 134 -21.66 14.64 -4.40
N VAL A 135 -21.45 13.74 -5.36
CA VAL A 135 -21.64 12.30 -5.14
C VAL A 135 -20.68 11.76 -4.09
N ILE A 136 -19.40 12.13 -4.18
CA ILE A 136 -18.36 11.67 -3.25
C ILE A 136 -18.57 12.24 -1.85
N ASP A 137 -19.04 13.49 -1.74
CA ASP A 137 -19.42 14.10 -0.47
C ASP A 137 -20.73 13.51 0.11
N GLY A 138 -21.42 12.63 -0.63
CA GLY A 138 -22.70 12.03 -0.24
C GLY A 138 -23.87 13.01 -0.28
N LYS A 139 -23.74 14.14 -0.98
CA LYS A 139 -24.80 15.15 -1.16
C LYS A 139 -25.76 14.81 -2.31
N LEU A 140 -25.30 13.98 -3.24
CA LEU A 140 -26.06 13.49 -4.39
C LEU A 140 -25.88 11.97 -4.48
N LEU A 141 -26.94 11.22 -4.71
CA LEU A 141 -26.84 9.77 -4.85
C LEU A 141 -26.45 9.40 -6.30
N PRO A 142 -25.64 8.35 -6.54
CA PRO A 142 -25.26 7.93 -7.90
C PRO A 142 -26.45 7.69 -8.84
N GLU A 143 -27.57 7.19 -8.32
CA GLU A 143 -28.81 6.95 -9.04
C GLU A 143 -29.53 8.24 -9.49
N GLU A 144 -29.26 9.37 -8.83
CA GLU A 144 -29.79 10.68 -9.19
C GLU A 144 -28.98 11.33 -10.33
N VAL A 145 -27.81 10.77 -10.66
CA VAL A 145 -26.97 11.22 -11.77
C VAL A 145 -27.43 10.57 -13.08
N SER A 146 -27.91 11.39 -14.02
CA SER A 146 -28.29 10.90 -15.35
C SER A 146 -27.10 10.26 -16.08
N SER A 147 -27.28 9.02 -16.56
CA SER A 147 -26.29 8.27 -17.32
C SER A 147 -25.80 8.97 -18.61
N ALA A 148 -26.52 9.98 -19.09
CA ALA A 148 -26.12 10.80 -20.22
C ALA A 148 -24.93 11.73 -19.92
N PHE A 149 -24.69 12.09 -18.64
CA PHE A 149 -23.59 12.97 -18.23
C PHE A 149 -22.22 12.28 -18.26
N LEU A 150 -22.17 10.96 -18.13
CA LEU A 150 -20.92 10.18 -18.13
C LEU A 150 -20.47 9.75 -19.54
N ARG A 151 -21.28 9.99 -20.58
CA ARG A 151 -21.09 9.43 -21.94
C ARG A 151 -20.57 10.42 -23.00
N LYS A 152 -20.19 11.64 -22.63
CA LYS A 152 -19.56 12.62 -23.54
C LYS A 152 -18.22 13.06 -23.00
#